data_AF-A0A6A7GBV0-F1
#
_entry.id   AF-A0A6A7GBV0-F1
#
_cell.length_a   1.000
_cell.length_b   1.000
_cell.length_c   1.000
_cell.angle_alpha   90.00
_cell.angle_beta   90.00
_cell.angle_gamma   90.00
#
_symmetry.space_group_name_H-M   'P 1'
#
loop_
_entity.id
_entity.type
_entity.pdbx_description
1 polymer ?
#
loop_
_entity_poly.entity_id
_entity_poly.type
_entity_poly.pdbx_seq_one_letter_code
_entity_poly.pdbx_strand_id
1 'polypeptide(L)'
;MIALPDFSAGAMENWGLITFREKLLLYDPQLSSASDKQSVAGVIAHELAHQWFGDLVTMEWWTDIWLNEGFATYMAYLGTNAFEPSWFIKDLFVTSDLQYVFSQDCLETSHPISIPVSHPEEINQLFDGISYYKGASIIRMMSHFLTETTFEAGITNYLNNHMYANAAQDDLWEALTKQAHADGNLPEDLTVKTIMDT
;
A
#
# COMPACT_ATOMS: atom_id res chain seq x y z
N MET A 1 -13.10 8.14 -12.78
CA MET A 1 -13.59 8.23 -11.39
C MET A 1 -15.08 8.54 -11.39
N ILE A 2 -15.88 7.81 -10.63
CA ILE A 2 -17.35 7.99 -10.53
C ILE A 2 -17.83 7.83 -9.09
N ALA A 3 -18.75 8.69 -8.65
CA ALA A 3 -19.41 8.59 -7.35
C ALA A 3 -20.67 7.73 -7.45
N LEU A 4 -20.80 6.75 -6.57
CA LEU A 4 -21.92 5.82 -6.47
C LEU A 4 -22.64 6.05 -5.12
N PRO A 5 -23.98 6.18 -5.12
CA PRO A 5 -24.76 6.45 -3.91
C PRO A 5 -24.67 5.30 -2.90
N ASP A 6 -24.81 4.06 -3.37
CA ASP A 6 -24.77 2.85 -2.55
C ASP A 6 -23.58 1.97 -2.94
N PHE A 7 -22.48 2.05 -2.18
CA PHE A 7 -21.26 1.30 -2.47
C PHE A 7 -20.59 0.76 -1.20
N SER A 8 -20.42 -0.56 -1.10
CA SER A 8 -20.01 -1.27 0.13
C SER A 8 -18.54 -1.06 0.51
N ALA A 9 -17.61 -1.18 -0.44
CA ALA A 9 -16.17 -1.19 -0.20
C ALA A 9 -15.55 0.19 0.12
N GLY A 10 -16.28 1.28 -0.15
CA GLY A 10 -15.76 2.64 0.02
C GLY A 10 -15.19 3.18 -1.30
N ALA A 11 -14.16 2.55 -1.83
CA ALA A 11 -13.68 2.77 -3.21
C ALA A 11 -13.21 1.44 -3.84
N MET A 12 -12.97 1.43 -5.15
CA MET A 12 -12.45 0.28 -5.89
C MET A 12 -11.77 0.76 -7.17
N GLU A 13 -10.59 0.21 -7.40
CA GLU A 13 -9.53 0.70 -8.28
C GLU A 13 -9.70 0.37 -9.76
N ASN A 14 -10.83 -0.21 -10.17
CA ASN A 14 -11.04 -0.75 -11.52
C ASN A 14 -10.32 0.06 -12.62
N TRP A 15 -9.38 -0.57 -13.32
CA TRP A 15 -8.43 0.15 -14.19
C TRP A 15 -9.13 1.03 -15.24
N GLY A 16 -8.95 2.36 -15.09
CA GLY A 16 -9.58 3.37 -15.96
C GLY A 16 -10.99 3.81 -15.57
N LEU A 17 -11.67 3.12 -14.65
CA LEU A 17 -12.98 3.50 -14.10
C LEU A 17 -13.06 3.26 -12.58
N ILE A 18 -12.26 4.01 -11.83
CA ILE A 18 -12.29 3.95 -10.36
C ILE A 18 -13.67 4.40 -9.83
N THR A 19 -14.25 3.61 -8.93
CA THR A 19 -15.57 3.85 -8.32
C THR A 19 -15.43 4.23 -6.85
N PHE A 20 -16.23 5.17 -6.38
CA PHE A 20 -16.21 5.64 -4.99
C PHE A 20 -17.62 5.71 -4.42
N ARG A 21 -17.77 5.48 -3.12
CA ARG A 21 -18.93 5.95 -2.36
C ARG A 21 -18.92 7.48 -2.36
N GLU A 22 -20.07 8.13 -2.49
CA GLU A 22 -20.18 9.60 -2.58
C GLU A 22 -19.32 10.35 -1.55
N LYS A 23 -19.35 9.93 -0.28
CA LYS A 23 -18.59 10.56 0.83
C LYS A 23 -17.06 10.53 0.66
N LEU A 24 -16.54 9.67 -0.21
CA LEU A 24 -15.10 9.48 -0.46
C LEU A 24 -14.63 10.10 -1.79
N LEU A 25 -15.52 10.79 -2.52
CA LEU A 25 -15.17 11.50 -3.75
C LEU A 25 -15.73 12.94 -3.79
N LEU A 26 -16.93 13.16 -3.27
CA LEU A 26 -17.57 14.46 -3.26
C LEU A 26 -17.15 15.27 -2.03
N TYR A 27 -16.91 16.57 -2.23
CA TYR A 27 -16.56 17.51 -1.17
C TYR A 27 -17.34 18.81 -1.35
N ASP A 28 -18.00 19.27 -0.28
CA ASP A 28 -18.71 20.55 -0.24
C ASP A 28 -18.00 21.50 0.74
N PRO A 29 -17.41 22.63 0.30
CA PRO A 29 -16.70 23.55 1.18
C PRO A 29 -17.58 24.23 2.25
N GLN A 30 -18.90 24.20 2.12
CA GLN A 30 -19.83 24.76 3.11
C GLN A 30 -20.23 23.75 4.19
N LEU A 31 -20.14 22.45 3.91
CA LEU A 31 -20.69 21.39 4.75
C LEU A 31 -19.65 20.37 5.22
N SER A 32 -18.63 20.10 4.40
CA SER A 32 -17.60 19.09 4.65
C SER A 32 -16.50 19.64 5.55
N SER A 33 -16.04 18.82 6.48
CA SER A 33 -14.95 19.16 7.40
C SER A 33 -13.58 19.09 6.73
N ALA A 34 -12.56 19.59 7.41
CA ALA A 34 -11.17 19.39 7.00
C ALA A 34 -10.78 17.91 6.95
N SER A 35 -11.30 17.10 7.89
CA SER A 35 -11.10 15.65 7.91
C SER A 35 -11.73 14.99 6.68
N ASP A 36 -12.94 15.40 6.27
CA ASP A 36 -13.58 14.86 5.06
C ASP A 36 -12.74 15.18 3.82
N LYS A 37 -12.19 16.39 3.74
CA LYS A 37 -11.30 16.79 2.64
C LYS A 37 -10.05 15.91 2.57
N GLN A 38 -9.43 15.64 3.73
CA GLN A 38 -8.26 14.77 3.83
C GLN A 38 -8.61 13.33 3.46
N SER A 39 -9.75 12.81 3.92
CA SER A 39 -10.22 11.47 3.57
C SER A 39 -10.47 11.33 2.07
N VAL A 40 -11.14 12.29 1.43
CA VAL A 40 -11.36 12.28 -0.04
C VAL A 40 -10.02 12.29 -0.78
N ALA A 41 -9.09 13.16 -0.40
CA ALA A 41 -7.77 13.22 -1.05
C ALA A 41 -6.97 11.92 -0.85
N GLY A 42 -6.97 11.37 0.37
CA GLY A 42 -6.29 10.13 0.72
C GLY A 42 -6.83 8.93 -0.06
N VAL A 43 -8.15 8.75 -0.12
CA VAL A 43 -8.75 7.65 -0.88
C VAL A 43 -8.49 7.81 -2.38
N ILE A 44 -8.61 9.02 -2.94
CA ILE A 44 -8.24 9.24 -4.36
C ILE A 44 -6.77 8.85 -4.62
N ALA A 45 -5.85 9.23 -3.74
CA ALA A 45 -4.43 8.88 -3.87
C ALA A 45 -4.20 7.36 -3.75
N HIS A 46 -4.94 6.68 -2.87
CA HIS A 46 -4.93 5.22 -2.71
C HIS A 46 -5.35 4.52 -4.00
N GLU A 47 -6.52 4.85 -4.55
CA GLU A 47 -7.02 4.23 -5.77
C GLU A 47 -6.17 4.54 -7.01
N LEU A 48 -5.58 5.73 -7.07
CA LEU A 48 -4.64 6.07 -8.13
C LEU A 48 -3.33 5.30 -8.02
N ALA A 49 -2.87 4.97 -6.81
CA ALA A 49 -1.68 4.14 -6.61
C ALA A 49 -1.91 2.71 -7.11
N HIS A 50 -3.12 2.17 -6.95
CA HIS A 50 -3.49 0.85 -7.46
C HIS A 50 -3.34 0.69 -8.97
N GLN A 51 -3.39 1.79 -9.73
CA GLN A 51 -3.18 1.76 -11.19
C GLN A 51 -1.78 1.24 -11.56
N TRP A 52 -0.83 1.25 -10.60
CA TRP A 52 0.46 0.57 -10.69
C TRP A 52 0.51 -0.69 -9.79
N PHE A 53 0.11 -0.56 -8.52
CA PHE A 53 0.16 -1.64 -7.52
C PHE A 53 -1.19 -2.35 -7.39
N GLY A 54 -1.42 -3.32 -8.27
CA GLY A 54 -2.64 -4.12 -8.31
C GLY A 54 -3.19 -4.27 -9.73
N ASP A 55 -3.19 -3.19 -10.51
CA ASP A 55 -3.64 -3.21 -11.90
C ASP A 55 -2.51 -3.54 -12.89
N LEU A 56 -1.45 -2.71 -12.93
CA LEU A 56 -0.32 -2.93 -13.84
C LEU A 56 0.50 -4.15 -13.46
N VAL A 57 0.75 -4.33 -12.16
CA VAL A 57 1.36 -5.53 -11.57
C VAL A 57 0.43 -6.03 -10.49
N THR A 58 -0.15 -7.20 -10.69
CA THR A 58 -1.10 -7.81 -9.75
C THR A 58 -0.39 -8.87 -8.91
N MET A 59 -0.68 -9.00 -7.61
CA MET A 59 -0.19 -10.14 -6.85
C MET A 59 -0.54 -11.48 -7.54
N GLU A 60 0.35 -12.47 -7.47
CA GLU A 60 0.11 -13.79 -8.07
C GLU A 60 -1.06 -14.51 -7.42
N TRP A 61 -1.22 -14.34 -6.11
CA TRP A 61 -2.33 -14.89 -5.36
C TRP A 61 -2.69 -14.03 -4.16
N TRP A 62 -3.89 -14.22 -3.61
CA TRP A 62 -4.41 -13.49 -2.47
C TRP A 62 -3.57 -13.61 -1.20
N THR A 63 -2.69 -14.63 -1.12
CA THR A 63 -1.66 -14.74 -0.08
C THR A 63 -0.87 -13.44 0.08
N ASP A 64 -0.59 -12.75 -1.02
CA ASP A 64 0.24 -11.54 -1.07
C ASP A 64 -0.60 -10.28 -1.36
N ILE A 65 -1.87 -10.22 -0.96
CA ILE A 65 -2.75 -9.05 -1.20
C ILE A 65 -2.17 -7.73 -0.65
N TRP A 66 -1.29 -7.81 0.35
CA TRP A 66 -0.58 -6.66 0.88
C TRP A 66 0.35 -5.97 -0.13
N LEU A 67 0.80 -6.68 -1.19
CA LEU A 67 1.54 -6.07 -2.29
C LEU A 67 0.72 -5.03 -3.06
N ASN A 68 -0.61 -5.18 -3.05
CA ASN A 68 -1.51 -4.19 -3.59
C ASN A 68 -1.84 -3.16 -2.51
N GLU A 69 -2.47 -3.63 -1.42
CA GLU A 69 -3.11 -2.76 -0.43
C GLU A 69 -2.13 -2.00 0.46
N GLY A 70 -1.02 -2.64 0.85
CA GLY A 70 0.04 -2.01 1.61
C GLY A 70 0.74 -0.92 0.80
N PHE A 71 1.01 -1.17 -0.49
CA PHE A 71 1.60 -0.16 -1.37
C PHE A 71 0.65 0.99 -1.63
N ALA A 72 -0.61 0.71 -1.98
CA ALA A 72 -1.60 1.76 -2.21
C ALA A 72 -1.78 2.63 -0.95
N THR A 73 -1.84 2.01 0.22
CA THR A 73 -1.91 2.72 1.51
C THR A 73 -0.70 3.62 1.72
N TYR A 74 0.53 3.11 1.57
CA TYR A 74 1.74 3.93 1.74
C TYR A 74 1.85 5.06 0.70
N MET A 75 1.56 4.76 -0.57
CA MET A 75 1.59 5.73 -1.66
C MET A 75 0.52 6.80 -1.49
N ALA A 76 -0.63 6.49 -0.88
CA ALA A 76 -1.66 7.48 -0.57
C ALA A 76 -1.13 8.61 0.31
N TYR A 77 -0.31 8.29 1.32
CA TYR A 77 0.34 9.30 2.16
C TYR A 77 1.33 10.16 1.37
N LEU A 78 2.14 9.55 0.51
CA LEU A 78 3.11 10.27 -0.32
C LEU A 78 2.41 11.17 -1.35
N GLY A 79 1.42 10.65 -2.06
CA GLY A 79 0.64 11.37 -3.06
C GLY A 79 -0.16 12.51 -2.45
N THR A 80 -0.83 12.28 -1.32
CA THR A 80 -1.58 13.34 -0.60
C THR A 80 -0.64 14.42 -0.10
N ASN A 81 0.51 14.05 0.47
CA ASN A 81 1.50 15.02 0.93
C ASN A 81 2.13 15.81 -0.23
N ALA A 82 2.35 15.19 -1.38
CA ALA A 82 2.84 15.89 -2.58
C ALA A 82 1.81 16.89 -3.12
N PHE A 83 0.52 16.55 -3.05
CA PHE A 83 -0.57 17.43 -3.43
C PHE A 83 -0.76 18.61 -2.45
N GLU A 84 -0.76 18.34 -1.15
CA GLU A 84 -0.97 19.36 -0.11
C GLU A 84 0.00 19.16 1.08
N PRO A 85 1.22 19.70 0.98
CA PRO A 85 2.26 19.53 2.00
C PRO A 85 1.90 20.18 3.35
N SER A 86 1.03 21.20 3.35
CA SER A 86 0.68 21.94 4.58
C SER A 86 -0.17 21.13 5.56
N TRP A 87 -0.67 19.97 5.14
CA TRP A 87 -1.45 19.08 6.01
C TRP A 87 -0.58 18.15 6.86
N PHE A 88 0.73 18.06 6.59
CA PHE A 88 1.65 17.18 7.34
C PHE A 88 1.17 15.72 7.40
N ILE A 89 0.58 15.23 6.29
CA ILE A 89 -0.04 13.90 6.22
C ILE A 89 0.98 12.78 6.52
N LYS A 90 2.25 12.95 6.13
CA LYS A 90 3.32 11.99 6.47
C LYS A 90 3.51 11.81 7.98
N ASP A 91 3.23 12.83 8.80
CA ASP A 91 3.33 12.74 10.25
C ASP A 91 2.14 11.99 10.84
N LEU A 92 0.95 12.16 10.25
CA LEU A 92 -0.27 11.46 10.64
C LEU A 92 -0.19 9.94 10.41
N PHE A 93 0.68 9.46 9.52
CA PHE A 93 0.93 8.03 9.31
C PHE A 93 1.22 7.30 10.62
N VAL A 94 2.04 7.91 11.49
CA VAL A 94 2.49 7.29 12.75
C VAL A 94 1.32 7.02 13.68
N THR A 95 0.39 7.97 13.81
CA THR A 95 -0.74 7.84 14.74
C THR A 95 -1.93 7.12 14.12
N SER A 96 -2.14 7.25 12.81
CA SER A 96 -3.33 6.75 12.13
C SER A 96 -3.19 5.29 11.69
N ASP A 97 -2.01 4.89 11.22
CA ASP A 97 -1.78 3.55 10.67
C ASP A 97 -0.86 2.74 11.57
N LEU A 98 0.33 3.25 11.88
CA LEU A 98 1.35 2.47 12.61
C LEU A 98 0.91 2.14 14.05
N GLN A 99 0.48 3.14 14.82
CA GLN A 99 -0.01 2.90 16.19
C GLN A 99 -1.32 2.12 16.20
N TYR A 100 -2.20 2.37 15.22
CA TYR A 100 -3.45 1.63 15.09
C TYR A 100 -3.19 0.15 14.84
N VAL A 101 -2.32 -0.20 13.88
CA VAL A 101 -2.04 -1.60 13.56
C VAL A 101 -1.33 -2.32 14.68
N PHE A 102 -0.48 -1.65 15.47
CA PHE A 102 0.08 -2.25 16.69
C PHE A 102 -0.98 -2.70 17.69
N SER A 103 -2.15 -2.05 17.75
CA SER A 103 -3.25 -2.50 18.62
C SER A 103 -3.93 -3.78 18.15
N GLN A 104 -3.85 -4.08 16.84
CA GLN A 104 -4.38 -5.30 16.24
C GLN A 104 -3.33 -6.40 16.23
N ASP A 105 -2.10 -6.06 15.84
CA ASP A 105 -0.99 -6.98 15.64
C ASP A 105 -0.36 -7.48 16.95
N CYS A 106 -0.70 -6.87 18.08
CA CYS A 106 -0.30 -7.37 19.41
C CYS A 106 -1.23 -8.46 19.97
N LEU A 107 -2.32 -8.80 19.27
CA LEU A 107 -3.28 -9.81 19.68
C LEU A 107 -2.85 -11.20 19.19
N GLU A 108 -3.12 -12.24 19.98
CA GLU A 108 -2.90 -13.64 19.57
C GLU A 108 -3.71 -14.06 18.34
N THR A 109 -4.78 -13.32 18.03
CA THR A 109 -5.63 -13.52 16.86
C THR A 109 -5.14 -12.79 15.61
N SER A 110 -4.02 -12.06 15.67
CA SER A 110 -3.38 -11.49 14.49
C SER A 110 -2.86 -12.59 13.55
N HIS A 111 -2.37 -12.20 12.38
CA HIS A 111 -1.77 -13.11 11.42
C HIS A 111 -0.53 -12.50 10.74
N PRO A 112 0.34 -13.35 10.13
CA PRO A 112 1.41 -12.87 9.25
C PRO A 112 0.84 -12.11 8.05
N ILE A 113 1.62 -11.17 7.52
CA ILE A 113 1.17 -10.34 6.39
C ILE A 113 0.90 -11.16 5.11
N SER A 114 1.70 -12.21 4.90
CA SER A 114 1.50 -13.19 3.84
C SER A 114 1.00 -14.50 4.47
N ILE A 115 -0.21 -14.93 4.14
CA ILE A 115 -0.85 -16.12 4.71
C ILE A 115 -1.45 -17.00 3.59
N PRO A 116 -1.27 -18.34 3.62
CA PRO A 116 -1.83 -19.20 2.60
C PRO A 116 -3.36 -19.10 2.52
N VAL A 117 -3.88 -18.86 1.32
CA VAL A 117 -5.33 -18.84 1.04
C VAL A 117 -5.71 -20.05 0.19
N SER A 118 -6.69 -20.81 0.64
CA SER A 118 -7.16 -22.04 -0.01
C SER A 118 -8.62 -21.98 -0.44
N HIS A 119 -9.45 -21.19 0.24
CA HIS A 119 -10.88 -21.07 -0.04
C HIS A 119 -11.30 -19.62 -0.31
N PRO A 120 -12.23 -19.36 -1.25
CA PRO A 120 -12.66 -18.00 -1.57
C PRO A 120 -13.22 -17.19 -0.39
N GLU A 121 -13.81 -17.86 0.60
CA GLU A 121 -14.35 -17.21 1.80
C GLU A 121 -13.25 -16.62 2.71
N GLU A 122 -12.02 -17.12 2.60
CA GLU A 122 -10.85 -16.63 3.34
C GLU A 122 -10.32 -15.33 2.75
N ILE A 123 -10.52 -15.09 1.45
CA ILE A 123 -10.02 -13.89 0.74
C ILE A 123 -10.53 -12.61 1.40
N ASN A 124 -11.83 -12.55 1.71
CA ASN A 124 -12.42 -11.36 2.32
C ASN A 124 -11.87 -11.06 3.72
N GLN A 125 -11.26 -12.06 4.39
CA GLN A 125 -10.68 -11.91 5.73
C GLN A 125 -9.32 -11.21 5.68
N LEU A 126 -8.67 -11.19 4.51
CA LEU A 126 -7.39 -10.52 4.32
C LEU A 126 -7.51 -9.03 4.00
N PHE A 127 -8.73 -8.54 3.74
CA PHE A 127 -8.98 -7.11 3.59
C PHE A 127 -9.13 -6.47 4.97
N ASP A 128 -8.05 -6.45 5.74
CA ASP A 128 -8.03 -6.08 7.15
C ASP A 128 -6.89 -5.11 7.52
N GLY A 129 -6.75 -4.77 8.81
CA GLY A 129 -5.71 -3.83 9.24
C GLY A 129 -4.27 -4.33 9.01
N ILE A 130 -4.05 -5.63 8.89
CA ILE A 130 -2.73 -6.21 8.67
C ILE A 130 -2.29 -5.98 7.21
N SER A 131 -3.10 -6.34 6.23
CA SER A 131 -2.72 -6.18 4.82
C SER A 131 -2.55 -4.71 4.40
N TYR A 132 -3.36 -3.81 4.96
CA TYR A 132 -3.28 -2.37 4.68
C TYR A 132 -2.19 -1.69 5.51
N TYR A 133 -2.37 -1.61 6.83
CA TYR A 133 -1.57 -0.73 7.68
C TYR A 133 -0.22 -1.34 8.10
N LYS A 134 -0.17 -2.66 8.36
CA LYS A 134 1.12 -3.34 8.60
C LYS A 134 1.92 -3.40 7.30
N GLY A 135 1.25 -3.70 6.18
CA GLY A 135 1.83 -3.61 4.83
C GLY A 135 2.47 -2.26 4.55
N ALA A 136 1.71 -1.17 4.70
CA ALA A 136 2.25 0.17 4.52
C ALA A 136 3.41 0.47 5.49
N SER A 137 3.33 0.00 6.74
CA SER A 137 4.35 0.22 7.76
C SER A 137 5.67 -0.47 7.42
N ILE A 138 5.64 -1.72 6.94
CA ILE A 138 6.86 -2.43 6.50
C ILE A 138 7.42 -1.85 5.20
N ILE A 139 6.57 -1.39 4.29
CA ILE A 139 6.99 -0.72 3.06
C ILE A 139 7.70 0.61 3.39
N ARG A 140 7.12 1.40 4.28
CA ARG A 140 7.74 2.61 4.81
C ARG A 140 9.07 2.30 5.48
N MET A 141 9.15 1.24 6.29
CA MET A 141 10.39 0.79 6.93
C MET A 141 11.47 0.47 5.89
N MET A 142 11.14 -0.27 4.83
CA MET A 142 12.04 -0.57 3.71
C MET A 142 12.52 0.68 3.00
N SER A 143 11.62 1.60 2.69
CA SER A 143 11.96 2.89 2.08
C SER A 143 12.97 3.68 2.93
N HIS A 144 12.94 3.55 4.25
CA HIS A 144 13.90 4.21 5.13
C HIS A 144 15.25 3.50 5.21
N PHE A 145 15.29 2.19 5.44
CA PHE A 145 16.58 1.50 5.60
C PHE A 145 17.33 1.31 4.28
N LEU A 146 16.63 1.23 3.14
CA LEU A 146 17.25 1.20 1.82
C LEU A 146 17.60 2.59 1.29
N THR A 147 17.08 3.65 1.91
CA THR A 147 16.96 5.02 1.37
C THR A 147 15.89 5.16 0.29
N GLU A 148 15.24 6.33 0.25
CA GLU A 148 14.13 6.59 -0.68
C GLU A 148 14.55 6.43 -2.15
N THR A 149 15.76 6.88 -2.53
CA THR A 149 16.27 6.78 -3.91
C THR A 149 16.45 5.34 -4.38
N THR A 150 17.09 4.49 -3.57
CA THR A 150 17.28 3.06 -3.90
C THR A 150 15.96 2.32 -3.88
N PHE A 151 15.08 2.63 -2.92
CA PHE A 151 13.75 2.04 -2.86
C PHE A 151 12.94 2.37 -4.11
N GLU A 152 12.88 3.64 -4.52
CA GLU A 152 12.19 4.10 -5.72
C GLU A 152 12.72 3.42 -7.00
N ALA A 153 14.05 3.35 -7.15
CA ALA A 153 14.67 2.66 -8.27
C ALA A 153 14.36 1.15 -8.27
N GLY A 154 14.38 0.50 -7.11
CA GLY A 154 14.07 -0.92 -6.97
C GLY A 154 12.59 -1.22 -7.28
N ILE A 155 11.67 -0.39 -6.80
CA ILE A 155 10.25 -0.47 -7.14
C ILE A 155 10.00 -0.20 -8.63
N THR A 156 10.71 0.75 -9.21
CA THR A 156 10.62 1.03 -10.66
C THR A 156 11.06 -0.20 -11.47
N ASN A 157 12.13 -0.86 -11.05
CA ASN A 157 12.59 -2.10 -11.69
C ASN A 157 11.59 -3.24 -11.50
N TYR A 158 11.03 -3.41 -10.31
CA TYR A 158 9.95 -4.37 -10.03
C TYR A 158 8.76 -4.16 -10.96
N LEU A 159 8.22 -2.94 -11.04
CA LEU A 159 7.08 -2.63 -11.89
C LEU A 159 7.37 -2.88 -13.37
N ASN A 160 8.54 -2.49 -13.87
CA ASN A 160 8.92 -2.72 -15.27
C ASN A 160 9.11 -4.20 -15.62
N ASN A 161 9.63 -5.00 -14.68
CA ASN A 161 9.88 -6.41 -14.90
C ASN A 161 8.59 -7.25 -14.91
N HIS A 162 7.55 -6.79 -14.20
CA HIS A 162 6.29 -7.51 -14.03
C HIS A 162 5.08 -6.82 -14.67
N MET A 163 5.28 -5.75 -15.45
CA MET A 163 4.19 -5.01 -16.07
C MET A 163 3.29 -5.92 -16.94
N TYR A 164 1.98 -5.80 -16.75
CA TYR A 164 0.95 -6.63 -17.37
C TYR A 164 1.02 -8.12 -16.99
N ALA A 165 1.63 -8.43 -15.85
CA ALA A 165 1.77 -9.78 -15.34
C ALA A 165 1.55 -9.80 -13.82
N ASN A 166 1.82 -10.96 -13.24
CA ASN A 166 1.74 -11.19 -11.82
C ASN A 166 3.11 -11.15 -11.14
N ALA A 167 3.11 -10.92 -9.83
CA ALA A 167 4.30 -10.99 -9.00
C ALA A 167 3.98 -11.55 -7.60
N ALA A 168 4.92 -12.28 -7.02
CA ALA A 168 4.90 -12.73 -5.64
C ALA A 168 5.81 -11.84 -4.77
N GLN A 169 5.70 -11.96 -3.45
CA GLN A 169 6.54 -11.18 -2.52
C GLN A 169 8.04 -11.31 -2.79
N ASP A 170 8.50 -12.49 -3.24
CA ASP A 170 9.92 -12.75 -3.49
C ASP A 170 10.45 -11.98 -4.72
N ASP A 171 9.59 -11.65 -5.69
CA ASP A 171 9.96 -10.82 -6.84
C ASP A 171 10.28 -9.38 -6.40
N LEU A 172 9.51 -8.85 -5.45
CA LEU A 172 9.76 -7.54 -4.84
C LEU A 172 11.10 -7.55 -4.07
N TRP A 173 11.33 -8.60 -3.27
CA TRP A 173 12.58 -8.77 -2.52
C TRP A 173 13.80 -8.83 -3.45
N GLU A 174 13.68 -9.56 -4.55
CA GLU A 174 14.75 -9.67 -5.54
C GLU A 174 15.06 -8.31 -6.19
N ALA A 175 14.04 -7.56 -6.60
CA ALA A 175 14.21 -6.24 -7.22
C ALA A 175 14.86 -5.23 -6.27
N LEU A 176 14.39 -5.16 -5.02
CA LEU A 176 14.94 -4.27 -4.00
C LEU A 176 16.38 -4.66 -3.61
N THR A 177 16.66 -5.96 -3.47
CA THR A 177 18.01 -6.46 -3.15
C THR A 177 19.01 -6.08 -4.24
N LYS A 178 18.67 -6.35 -5.51
CA LYS A 178 19.54 -6.02 -6.65
C LYS A 178 19.87 -4.53 -6.70
N GLN A 179 18.86 -3.67 -6.51
CA GLN A 179 19.08 -2.23 -6.52
C GLN A 179 19.91 -1.78 -5.31
N ALA A 180 19.65 -2.32 -4.13
CA ALA A 180 20.38 -1.96 -2.91
C ALA A 180 21.85 -2.37 -2.95
N HIS A 181 22.17 -3.53 -3.53
CA HIS A 181 23.56 -3.94 -3.78
C HIS A 181 24.23 -3.05 -4.82
N ALA A 182 23.53 -2.73 -5.92
CA ALA A 182 24.06 -1.82 -6.94
C ALA A 182 24.41 -0.43 -6.40
N ASP A 183 23.62 0.08 -5.46
CA ASP A 183 23.83 1.39 -4.82
C ASP A 183 24.77 1.33 -3.61
N GLY A 184 25.15 0.13 -3.15
CA GLY A 184 25.98 -0.08 -1.95
C GLY A 184 25.26 0.24 -0.63
N ASN A 185 23.93 0.23 -0.62
CA ASN A 185 23.08 0.54 0.54
C ASN A 185 22.72 -0.70 1.38
N LEU A 186 23.10 -1.90 0.93
CA LEU A 186 22.94 -3.16 1.65
C LEU A 186 24.24 -3.98 1.55
N PRO A 187 24.71 -4.64 2.63
CA PRO A 187 25.84 -5.56 2.56
C PRO A 187 25.60 -6.69 1.54
N GLU A 188 26.65 -7.09 0.81
CA GLU A 188 26.58 -8.12 -0.24
C GLU A 188 26.14 -9.50 0.28
N ASP A 189 26.37 -9.79 1.57
CA ASP A 189 25.97 -11.03 2.22
C ASP A 189 24.55 -10.99 2.82
N LEU A 190 23.88 -9.83 2.75
CA LEU A 190 22.53 -9.62 3.25
C LEU A 190 21.58 -9.34 2.10
N THR A 191 20.37 -9.90 2.16
CA THR A 191 19.30 -9.63 1.18
C THR A 191 18.09 -9.02 1.85
N VAL A 192 17.27 -8.30 1.09
CA VAL A 192 15.98 -7.79 1.59
C VAL A 192 15.12 -8.96 2.07
N LYS A 193 15.11 -10.09 1.35
CA LYS A 193 14.41 -11.30 1.77
C LYS A 193 14.83 -11.78 3.16
N THR A 194 16.14 -11.85 3.43
CA THR A 194 16.67 -12.26 4.74
C THR A 194 16.18 -11.35 5.88
N ILE A 195 16.00 -10.06 5.62
CA ILE A 195 15.48 -9.09 6.60
C ILE A 195 13.97 -9.22 6.76
N MET A 196 13.24 -9.37 5.64
CA MET A 196 11.78 -9.22 5.62
C MET A 196 11.01 -10.52 5.88
N ASP A 197 11.65 -11.68 5.76
CA ASP A 197 11.04 -12.99 6.07
C ASP A 197 10.99 -13.30 7.58
N THR A 198 11.53 -12.43 8.45
CA THR A 198 11.55 -12.62 9.92
C THR A 198 10.22 -12.26 10.57
#